data_AF-A0A948FBW0-F1
#
_entry.id   AF-A0A948FBW0-F1
#
_cell.length_a   1.000
_cell.length_b   1.000
_cell.length_c   1.000
_cell.angle_alpha   90.00
_cell.angle_beta   90.00
_cell.angle_gamma   90.00
#
_symmetry.space_group_name_H-M   'P 1'
#
loop_
_entity.id
_entity.type
_entity.pdbx_description
1 polymer ?
#
loop_
_entity_poly.entity_id
_entity_poly.type
_entity_poly.pdbx_seq_one_letter_code
_entity_poly.pdbx_strand_id
1 'polypeptide(L)'
;MKNMDRSKDTGLALVLILLLTTLVTANNLYLVCSIIVLVLVMTLPVIFSPLSGPWFGLSHVLGLVVSKIVLAGVFFLVVTPVGLARRLAGKDAMGLKNWKAGRGSVFIERNHLFISDDLDKPF
;
A
#
# COMPACT_ATOMS: atom_id res chain seq x y z
N MET A 1 -23.23 9.37 11.43
CA MET A 1 -22.85 8.01 11.87
C MET A 1 -21.34 7.78 11.87
N LYS A 2 -20.62 8.00 10.75
CA LYS A 2 -19.17 7.70 10.59
C LYS A 2 -18.19 8.26 11.65
N ASN A 3 -18.49 9.39 12.30
CA ASN A 3 -17.61 9.98 13.33
C ASN A 3 -17.69 9.26 14.69
N MET A 4 -18.80 8.59 14.98
CA MET A 4 -19.02 7.89 16.25
C MET A 4 -18.19 6.60 16.32
N ASP A 5 -18.15 5.85 15.22
CA ASP A 5 -17.43 4.58 15.12
C ASP A 5 -15.91 4.82 15.26
N ARG A 6 -15.40 5.84 14.56
CA ARG A 6 -14.01 6.31 14.66
C ARG A 6 -13.59 6.65 16.08
N SER A 7 -14.49 7.23 16.87
CA SER A 7 -14.22 7.63 18.25
C SER A 7 -14.19 6.42 19.19
N LYS A 8 -15.08 5.43 18.97
CA LYS A 8 -15.08 4.16 19.71
C LYS A 8 -13.81 3.34 19.45
N ASP A 9 -13.39 3.23 18.19
CA ASP A 9 -12.17 2.50 17.80
C ASP A 9 -10.91 3.12 18.42
N THR A 10 -10.85 4.46 18.44
CA THR A 10 -9.73 5.18 19.09
C THR A 10 -9.72 4.95 20.60
N GLY A 11 -10.89 4.99 21.23
CA GLY A 11 -11.03 4.73 22.66
C GLY A 11 -10.60 3.31 23.02
N LEU A 12 -11.02 2.32 22.24
CA LEU A 12 -10.64 0.92 22.45
C LEU A 12 -9.12 0.71 22.26
N ALA A 13 -8.52 1.32 21.24
CA ALA A 13 -7.07 1.27 21.05
C ALA A 13 -6.30 1.88 22.23
N LEU A 14 -6.78 2.98 22.81
CA LEU A 14 -6.16 3.62 23.97
C LEU A 14 -6.26 2.74 25.23
N VAL A 15 -7.40 2.10 25.45
CA VAL A 15 -7.57 1.12 26.54
C VAL A 15 -6.62 -0.07 26.36
N LEU A 16 -6.49 -0.57 25.14
CA LEU A 16 -5.58 -1.68 24.84
C LEU A 16 -4.12 -1.30 25.16
N ILE A 17 -3.68 -0.10 24.78
CA ILE A 17 -2.34 0.41 25.10
C ILE A 17 -2.14 0.47 26.62
N LEU A 18 -3.14 0.97 27.37
CA LEU A 18 -3.06 1.09 28.82
C LEU A 18 -3.05 -0.28 29.52
N LEU A 19 -3.71 -1.29 28.96
CA LEU A 19 -3.65 -2.68 29.42
C LEU A 19 -2.27 -3.31 29.11
N LEU A 20 -1.68 -3.01 27.96
CA LEU A 20 -0.32 -3.48 27.67
C LEU A 20 0.72 -2.86 28.61
N THR A 21 0.58 -1.58 28.96
CA THR A 21 1.51 -0.94 29.90
C THR A 21 1.34 -1.45 31.34
N THR A 22 0.12 -1.82 31.76
CA THR A 22 -0.10 -2.48 33.05
C THR A 22 0.57 -3.86 33.10
N LEU A 23 0.51 -4.63 32.01
CA LEU A 23 1.15 -5.95 31.91
C LEU A 23 2.67 -5.86 32.10
N VAL A 24 3.32 -4.83 31.54
CA VAL A 24 4.78 -4.65 31.62
C VAL A 24 5.22 -4.05 32.96
N THR A 25 4.41 -3.19 33.57
CA THR A 25 4.79 -2.43 34.78
C THR A 25 4.28 -3.08 36.09
N ALA A 26 3.35 -4.03 36.01
CA ALA A 26 2.75 -4.76 37.14
C ALA A 26 2.28 -3.87 38.32
N ASN A 27 1.82 -2.65 38.00
CA ASN A 27 1.40 -1.66 39.00
C ASN A 27 -0.13 -1.48 38.97
N ASN A 28 -0.76 -1.66 40.14
CA ASN A 28 -2.21 -1.62 40.32
C ASN A 28 -2.86 -0.27 39.96
N LEU A 29 -2.13 0.85 40.06
CA LEU A 29 -2.67 2.17 39.76
C LEU A 29 -3.08 2.32 38.28
N TYR A 30 -2.26 1.78 37.37
CA TYR A 30 -2.56 1.83 35.94
C TYR A 30 -3.75 0.95 35.56
N LEU A 31 -3.98 -0.12 36.32
CA LEU A 31 -5.10 -1.05 36.10
C LEU A 31 -6.43 -0.35 36.41
N VAL A 32 -6.51 0.34 37.56
CA VAL A 32 -7.69 1.12 37.94
C VAL A 32 -7.96 2.24 36.94
N CYS A 33 -6.92 2.98 36.53
CA CYS A 33 -7.06 3.99 35.47
C CYS A 33 -7.57 3.40 34.15
N SER A 34 -7.11 2.20 33.77
CA SER A 34 -7.57 1.54 32.54
C SER A 34 -9.03 1.13 32.57
N ILE A 35 -9.52 0.66 33.72
CA ILE A 35 -10.93 0.32 33.90
C ILE A 35 -11.79 1.59 33.82
N ILE A 36 -11.37 2.68 34.46
CA ILE A 36 -12.10 3.96 34.42
C ILE A 36 -12.18 4.48 32.99
N VAL A 37 -11.06 4.47 32.26
CA VAL A 37 -11.02 4.91 30.87
C VAL A 37 -11.87 4.00 29.97
N LEU A 38 -11.88 2.69 30.20
CA LEU A 38 -12.73 1.75 29.46
C LEU A 38 -14.21 2.07 29.63
N VAL A 39 -14.66 2.29 30.87
CA VAL A 39 -16.05 2.67 31.17
C VAL A 39 -16.38 4.02 30.53
N LEU A 40 -15.45 4.97 30.53
CA LEU A 40 -15.62 6.28 29.90
C LEU A 40 -15.73 6.18 28.37
N VAL A 41 -14.94 5.31 27.73
CA VAL A 41 -15.00 5.02 26.29
C VAL A 41 -16.36 4.43 25.91
N MET A 42 -16.90 3.52 26.73
CA MET A 42 -18.21 2.89 26.47
C MET A 42 -19.38 3.86 26.66
N THR A 43 -19.30 4.76 27.64
CA THR A 43 -20.41 5.67 28.00
C THR A 43 -20.39 6.95 27.18
N LEU A 44 -19.23 7.56 26.93
CA LEU A 44 -19.08 8.84 26.25
C LEU A 44 -17.92 8.82 25.23
N PRO A 45 -18.07 8.10 24.10
CA PRO A 45 -17.04 8.07 23.05
C PRO A 45 -16.80 9.45 22.42
N VAL A 46 -17.75 10.37 22.55
CA VAL A 46 -17.69 11.74 21.98
C VAL A 46 -16.52 12.56 22.56
N ILE A 47 -16.09 12.28 23.80
CA ILE A 47 -14.93 12.96 24.42
C ILE A 47 -13.63 12.64 23.69
N PHE A 48 -13.54 11.48 23.03
CA PHE A 48 -12.39 11.05 22.25
C PHE A 48 -12.45 11.53 20.78
N SER A 49 -13.57 12.15 20.37
CA SER A 49 -13.74 12.70 19.02
C SER A 49 -12.67 13.74 18.61
N PRO A 50 -12.27 14.73 19.43
CA PRO A 50 -11.22 15.67 19.04
C PRO A 50 -9.85 15.00 18.85
N LEU A 51 -9.55 13.93 19.60
CA LEU A 51 -8.30 13.17 19.46
C LEU A 51 -8.32 12.27 18.21
N SER A 52 -9.49 11.74 17.85
CA SER A 52 -9.65 10.87 16.68
C SER A 52 -9.33 11.60 15.37
N GLY A 53 -9.58 12.91 15.27
CA GLY A 53 -9.36 13.73 14.07
C GLY A 53 -7.91 13.70 13.58
N PRO A 54 -6.95 14.20 14.37
CA PRO A 54 -5.53 14.14 14.05
C PRO A 54 -5.01 12.70 13.90
N TRP A 55 -5.47 11.76 14.73
CA TRP A 55 -4.99 10.37 14.72
C TRP A 55 -5.20 9.66 13.38
N PHE A 56 -6.41 9.71 12.79
CA PHE A 56 -6.56 9.12 11.45
C PHE A 56 -6.09 10.03 10.33
N GLY A 57 -5.98 11.35 10.55
CA GLY A 57 -5.30 12.23 9.59
C GLY A 57 -3.84 11.78 9.39
N LEU A 58 -3.14 11.55 10.51
CA LEU A 58 -1.79 10.98 10.52
C LEU A 58 -1.76 9.60 9.86
N SER A 59 -2.69 8.71 10.22
CA SER A 59 -2.77 7.36 9.64
C SER A 59 -2.98 7.39 8.12
N HIS A 60 -3.78 8.35 7.62
CA HIS A 60 -4.01 8.52 6.19
C HIS A 60 -2.76 8.99 5.46
N VAL A 61 -2.06 9.99 6.01
CA VAL A 61 -0.78 10.46 5.46
C VAL A 61 0.26 9.35 5.47
N LEU A 62 0.36 8.59 6.56
CA LEU A 62 1.22 7.41 6.65
C LEU A 62 0.85 6.39 5.57
N GLY A 63 -0.45 6.10 5.36
CA GLY A 63 -0.89 5.18 4.32
C GLY A 63 -0.45 5.61 2.92
N LEU A 64 -0.53 6.91 2.60
CA LEU A 64 -0.07 7.45 1.31
C LEU A 64 1.45 7.32 1.13
N VAL A 65 2.23 7.57 2.19
CA VAL A 65 3.69 7.46 2.16
C VAL A 65 4.11 5.98 2.07
N VAL A 66 3.53 5.11 2.88
CA VAL A 66 3.82 3.67 2.91
C VAL A 66 3.48 3.03 1.57
N SER A 67 2.36 3.39 0.94
CA SER A 67 2.01 2.87 -0.39
C SER A 67 3.10 3.17 -1.43
N LYS A 68 3.63 4.41 -1.46
CA LYS A 68 4.73 4.80 -2.35
C LYS A 68 6.01 4.03 -2.04
N ILE A 69 6.35 3.88 -0.75
CA ILE A 69 7.56 3.17 -0.31
C ILE A 69 7.47 1.69 -0.68
N VAL A 70 6.35 1.04 -0.42
CA VAL A 70 6.12 -0.37 -0.75
C VAL A 70 6.22 -0.57 -2.27
N LEU A 71 5.56 0.27 -3.06
CA LEU A 71 5.63 0.18 -4.52
C LEU A 71 7.07 0.38 -5.04
N ALA A 72 7.80 1.36 -4.49
CA ALA A 72 9.21 1.57 -4.83
C ALA A 72 10.06 0.35 -4.43
N GLY A 73 9.85 -0.20 -3.23
CA GLY A 73 10.52 -1.41 -2.76
C GLY A 73 10.28 -2.59 -3.69
N VAL A 74 9.03 -2.85 -4.08
CA VAL A 74 8.69 -3.89 -5.05
C VAL A 74 9.37 -3.64 -6.40
N PHE A 75 9.38 -2.41 -6.88
CA PHE A 75 10.04 -2.06 -8.14
C PHE A 75 11.55 -2.34 -8.11
N PHE A 76 12.24 -1.94 -7.04
CA PHE A 76 13.69 -2.13 -6.94
C PHE A 76 14.09 -3.57 -6.58
N LEU A 77 13.31 -4.27 -5.78
CA LEU A 77 13.64 -5.64 -5.33
C LEU A 77 13.16 -6.73 -6.29
N VAL A 78 12.12 -6.48 -7.08
CA VAL A 78 11.55 -7.49 -7.98
C VAL A 78 11.70 -7.06 -9.43
N VAL A 79 11.13 -5.91 -9.81
CA VAL A 79 11.05 -5.51 -11.22
C VAL A 79 12.43 -5.22 -11.80
N THR A 80 13.26 -4.48 -11.07
CA THR A 80 14.61 -4.09 -11.50
C THR A 80 15.54 -5.29 -11.68
N PRO A 81 15.68 -6.23 -10.72
CA PRO A 81 16.52 -7.41 -10.94
C PRO A 81 15.98 -8.34 -12.02
N VAL A 82 14.66 -8.48 -12.17
CA VAL A 82 14.08 -9.24 -13.28
C VAL A 82 14.42 -8.59 -14.63
N GLY A 83 14.31 -7.26 -14.74
CA GLY A 83 14.68 -6.51 -15.93
C GLY A 83 16.18 -6.61 -16.23
N LEU A 84 17.03 -6.54 -15.20
CA LEU A 84 18.48 -6.67 -15.33
C LEU A 84 18.87 -8.10 -15.73
N ALA A 85 18.26 -9.12 -15.12
CA ALA A 85 18.46 -10.52 -15.50
C ALA A 85 18.06 -10.76 -16.96
N ARG A 86 16.93 -10.19 -17.43
CA ARG A 86 16.52 -10.24 -18.84
C ARG A 86 17.55 -9.58 -19.76
N ARG A 87 18.11 -8.43 -19.34
CA ARG A 87 19.16 -7.71 -20.08
C ARG A 87 20.46 -8.49 -20.17
N LEU A 88 20.89 -9.12 -19.06
CA LEU A 88 22.07 -9.98 -19.02
C LEU A 88 21.89 -11.25 -19.85
N ALA A 89 20.69 -11.83 -19.86
CA ALA A 89 20.33 -12.97 -20.70
C ALA A 89 20.28 -12.63 -22.21
N GLY A 90 20.59 -11.39 -22.62
CA GLY A 90 20.64 -10.98 -24.02
C GLY A 90 19.27 -10.89 -24.71
N LYS A 91 18.17 -10.99 -23.95
CA LYS A 91 16.80 -10.90 -24.50
C LYS A 91 16.45 -9.45 -24.78
N ASP A 92 16.83 -8.97 -25.96
CA ASP A 92 16.45 -7.65 -26.49
C ASP A 92 15.10 -7.74 -27.21
N ALA A 93 14.01 -7.79 -26.43
CA ALA A 93 12.66 -7.89 -26.98
C ALA A 93 12.23 -6.68 -27.83
N MET A 94 12.91 -5.53 -27.69
CA MET A 94 12.59 -4.29 -28.42
C MET A 94 13.61 -3.96 -29.52
N GLY A 95 14.65 -4.78 -29.73
CA GLY A 95 15.70 -4.51 -30.71
C GLY A 95 16.41 -3.17 -30.48
N LEU A 96 16.50 -2.72 -29.22
CA LEU A 96 17.02 -1.40 -28.83
C LEU A 96 18.46 -1.18 -29.31
N LYS A 97 19.25 -2.24 -29.47
CA LYS A 97 20.61 -2.15 -30.04
C LYS A 97 20.64 -1.69 -31.50
N ASN A 98 19.61 -2.03 -32.27
CA ASN A 98 19.51 -1.69 -33.70
C ASN A 98 18.76 -0.37 -33.92
N TRP A 99 18.04 0.10 -32.90
CA TRP A 99 17.34 1.38 -32.91
C TRP A 99 18.34 2.55 -32.98
N LYS A 100 18.36 3.26 -34.12
CA LYS A 100 19.25 4.41 -34.46
C LYS A 100 20.73 4.08 -34.74
N ALA A 101 21.17 2.83 -34.65
CA ALA A 101 22.54 2.46 -34.98
C ALA A 101 22.81 2.39 -36.50
N GLY A 102 21.77 2.42 -37.35
CA GLY A 102 21.89 2.40 -38.80
C GLY A 102 20.62 2.92 -39.52
N ARG A 103 20.57 2.75 -40.85
CA ARG A 103 19.41 3.12 -41.71
C ARG A 103 18.28 2.07 -41.75
N GLY A 104 18.41 0.95 -41.04
CA GLY A 104 17.43 -0.14 -41.04
C GLY A 104 16.28 0.08 -40.04
N SER A 105 15.11 -0.47 -40.35
CA SER A 105 13.92 -0.47 -39.48
C SER A 105 14.01 -1.60 -38.44
N VAL A 106 13.57 -1.36 -37.20
CA VAL A 106 13.37 -2.42 -36.19
C VAL A 106 12.00 -3.08 -36.30
N PHE A 107 11.10 -2.50 -37.12
CA PHE A 107 9.78 -3.07 -37.34
C PHE A 107 9.93 -4.37 -38.12
N ILE A 108 9.23 -5.40 -37.65
CA ILE A 108 9.16 -6.69 -38.33
C ILE A 108 8.12 -6.53 -39.44
N GLU A 109 8.54 -6.60 -40.70
CA GLU A 109 7.61 -6.63 -41.82
C GLU A 109 6.80 -7.93 -41.79
N ARG A 110 5.49 -7.81 -41.60
CA ARG A 110 4.57 -8.93 -41.73
C ARG A 110 4.05 -8.96 -43.16
N ASN A 111 4.78 -9.66 -44.02
CA ASN A 111 4.32 -10.00 -45.37
C ASN A 111 3.24 -11.10 -45.30
N HIS A 112 2.12 -10.83 -44.62
CA HIS A 112 0.93 -11.67 -44.73
C HIS A 112 0.02 -11.12 -45.83
N LEU A 113 -0.56 -12.04 -46.61
CA LEU A 113 -1.61 -11.72 -47.56
C LEU A 113 -2.92 -11.76 -46.77
N PHE A 114 -3.59 -10.63 -46.67
CA PHE A 114 -4.87 -10.54 -45.96
C PHE A 114 -5.92 -11.40 -46.68
N ILE A 115 -6.49 -12.36 -45.97
CA ILE A 115 -7.56 -13.24 -46.48
C ILE A 115 -8.88 -12.83 -45.82
N SER A 116 -10.01 -13.15 -46.44
CA SER A 116 -11.34 -12.92 -45.87
C SER A 116 -11.52 -13.51 -44.48
N ASP A 117 -10.90 -14.65 -44.18
CA ASP A 117 -10.92 -15.28 -42.85
C ASP A 117 -10.26 -14.42 -41.75
N ASP A 118 -9.32 -13.53 -42.10
CA ASP A 118 -8.68 -12.62 -41.14
C ASP A 118 -9.61 -11.48 -40.70
N LEU A 119 -10.64 -11.18 -41.50
CA LEU A 119 -11.66 -10.18 -41.14
C LEU A 119 -12.57 -10.69 -40.03
N ASP A 120 -12.78 -12.01 -39.97
CA ASP A 120 -13.60 -12.65 -38.94
C ASP A 120 -12.84 -12.80 -37.62
N LYS A 121 -11.49 -12.80 -37.65
CA LYS A 121 -10.62 -12.90 -36.45
C LYS A 121 -9.44 -11.92 -36.52
N PRO A 122 -9.69 -10.63 -36.23
CA PRO A 122 -8.70 -9.57 -36.41
C PRO A 122 -7.59 -9.50 -35.34
N PHE A 123 -7.57 -10.39 -34.33
CA PHE A 123 -6.58 -10.39 -33.23
C PHE A 123 -6.07 -11.80 -32.91
#